data_AF-A0A4R2JFR7-F1
#
_entry.id   AF-A0A4R2JFR7-F1
#
_cell.length_a   1.000
_cell.length_b   1.000
_cell.length_c   1.000
_cell.angle_alpha   90.00
_cell.angle_beta   90.00
_cell.angle_gamma   90.00
#
_symmetry.space_group_name_H-M   'P 1'
#
loop_
_entity.id
_entity.type
_entity.pdbx_description
1 polymer ?
#
loop_
_entity_poly.entity_id
_entity_poly.type
_entity_poly.pdbx_seq_one_letter_code
_entity_poly.pdbx_strand_id
1 'polypeptide(L)'
;MERQMWQLLEPVHAIVYYAPEVFEEFARLGYQTDTRWPTYFALRSAPLGTPTKELVAATFHSFNPKMVAEHIPTVADQAAILRARLTGVDRALRRILGDLVDSPELAEAADLAKTVALAANTAGRPLAAANAALPWPREPHLVLWHAATVIREHRGDGHIAALLTAGLDPCEALVSFAAIGAAPVEVFASRQWSDEEWAATQARLVERGWVNADGTATPQGKAGRDEVERVTDRLAAAPWQAIGPAMGRLAQLVMPVMMKIVESGLLPSKSTLGIAR
;
A
#
# COMPACT_ATOMS: atom_id res chain seq x y z
N MET A 1 -7.12 -10.26 14.01
CA MET A 1 -5.78 -9.82 14.49
C MET A 1 -4.92 -9.36 13.32
N GLU A 2 -5.04 -10.04 12.19
CA GLU A 2 -4.41 -9.77 10.89
C GLU A 2 -4.65 -8.34 10.39
N ARG A 3 -5.89 -7.84 10.49
CA ARG A 3 -6.22 -6.45 10.14
C ARG A 3 -5.48 -5.43 11.02
N GLN A 4 -5.30 -5.74 12.30
CA GLN A 4 -4.52 -4.90 13.23
C GLN A 4 -3.02 -4.98 12.89
N MET A 5 -2.50 -6.17 12.56
CA MET A 5 -1.12 -6.32 12.12
C MET A 5 -0.81 -5.51 10.86
N TRP A 6 -1.75 -5.47 9.91
CA TRP A 6 -1.62 -4.60 8.74
C TRP A 6 -1.54 -3.12 9.15
N GLN A 7 -2.38 -2.65 10.07
CA GLN A 7 -2.31 -1.26 10.57
C GLN A 7 -0.97 -0.94 11.25
N LEU A 8 -0.33 -1.92 11.90
CA LEU A 8 0.98 -1.76 12.52
C LEU A 8 2.12 -1.70 11.51
N LEU A 9 2.06 -2.52 10.45
CA LEU A 9 3.11 -2.62 9.44
C LEU A 9 2.98 -1.60 8.30
N GLU A 10 1.77 -1.10 8.02
CA GLU A 10 1.53 -0.12 6.95
C GLU A 10 2.38 1.14 7.14
N PRO A 11 2.49 1.76 8.33
CA PRO A 11 3.38 2.90 8.55
C PRO A 11 4.84 2.58 8.23
N VAL A 12 5.32 1.38 8.58
CA VAL A 12 6.68 0.94 8.29
C VAL A 12 6.93 0.91 6.79
N HIS A 13 6.02 0.33 6.00
CA HIS A 13 6.12 0.34 4.54
C HIS A 13 6.00 1.76 3.97
N ALA A 14 5.00 2.52 4.41
CA ALA A 14 4.53 3.75 3.79
C ALA A 14 5.57 4.87 3.79
N ILE A 15 6.56 4.85 4.70
CA ILE A 15 7.65 5.85 4.74
C ILE A 15 8.32 6.06 3.38
N VAL A 16 8.37 5.02 2.54
CA VAL A 16 9.00 5.06 1.22
C VAL A 16 8.40 6.15 0.32
N TYR A 17 7.13 6.50 0.51
CA TYR A 17 6.43 7.47 -0.34
C TYR A 17 6.48 8.90 0.19
N TYR A 18 7.08 9.14 1.37
CA TYR A 18 7.02 10.43 2.05
C TYR A 18 8.39 10.90 2.58
N ALA A 19 9.32 9.99 2.86
CA ALA A 19 10.64 10.32 3.41
C ALA A 19 11.43 11.28 2.50
N PRO A 20 11.90 12.43 3.01
CA PRO A 20 12.76 13.35 2.26
C PRO A 20 13.98 12.65 1.68
N GLU A 21 14.57 11.70 2.40
CA GLU A 21 15.73 10.94 1.96
C GLU A 21 15.45 10.12 0.71
N VAL A 22 14.24 9.58 0.57
CA VAL A 22 13.84 8.85 -0.65
C VAL A 22 13.71 9.83 -1.82
N PHE A 23 13.12 11.01 -1.59
CA PHE A 23 13.06 12.05 -2.62
C PHE A 23 14.44 12.55 -3.02
N GLU A 24 15.38 12.72 -2.09
CA GLU A 24 16.77 13.08 -2.40
C GLU A 24 17.46 12.04 -3.29
N GLU A 25 17.30 10.74 -3.01
CA GLU A 25 17.85 9.69 -3.87
C GLU A 25 17.22 9.71 -5.26
N PHE A 26 15.92 9.97 -5.36
CA PHE A 26 15.22 10.03 -6.65
C PHE A 26 15.54 11.30 -7.45
N ALA A 27 15.76 12.43 -6.78
CA ALA A 27 16.23 13.66 -7.42
C ALA A 27 17.60 13.45 -8.07
N ARG A 28 18.50 12.67 -7.45
CA ARG A 28 19.79 12.30 -8.05
C ARG A 28 19.65 11.41 -9.30
N LEU A 29 18.54 10.69 -9.42
CA LEU A 29 18.18 9.94 -10.63
C LEU A 29 17.43 10.79 -11.67
N GLY A 30 17.23 12.09 -11.42
CA GLY A 30 16.57 13.01 -12.35
C GLY A 30 15.05 13.02 -12.26
N TYR A 31 14.45 12.40 -11.24
CA TYR A 31 13.01 12.49 -11.03
C TYR A 31 12.62 13.87 -10.51
N GLN A 32 11.45 14.34 -10.95
CA GLN A 32 10.79 15.48 -10.31
C GLN A 32 10.29 15.06 -8.92
N THR A 33 10.54 15.92 -7.93
CA THR A 33 10.25 15.67 -6.51
C THR A 33 9.48 16.82 -5.86
N ASP A 34 9.00 17.78 -6.65
CA ASP A 34 8.10 18.86 -6.25
C ASP A 34 6.73 18.32 -5.83
N THR A 35 6.31 17.22 -6.45
CA THR A 35 5.19 16.39 -6.02
C THR A 35 5.65 14.95 -5.78
N ARG A 36 4.84 14.18 -5.03
CA ARG A 36 5.16 12.77 -4.75
C ARG A 36 4.90 11.82 -5.92
N TRP A 37 4.20 12.24 -6.97
CA TRP A 37 3.64 11.29 -7.96
C TRP A 37 4.68 10.68 -8.90
N PRO A 38 5.62 11.45 -9.48
CA PRO A 38 6.67 10.89 -10.32
C PRO A 38 7.49 9.83 -9.57
N THR A 39 7.79 10.07 -8.29
CA THR A 39 8.51 9.12 -7.44
C THR A 39 7.61 7.95 -6.98
N TYR A 40 6.35 8.20 -6.59
CA TYR A 40 5.41 7.17 -6.12
C TYR A 40 5.25 6.02 -7.13
N PHE A 41 4.97 6.36 -8.39
CA PHE A 41 4.75 5.35 -9.42
C PHE A 41 6.02 4.54 -9.68
N ALA A 42 7.17 5.21 -9.85
CA ALA A 42 8.46 4.55 -10.03
C ALA A 42 8.83 3.65 -8.84
N LEU A 43 8.67 4.13 -7.60
CA LEU A 43 8.98 3.38 -6.37
C LEU A 43 8.20 2.06 -6.28
N ARG A 44 6.89 2.13 -6.54
CA ARG A 44 5.99 1.00 -6.36
C ARG A 44 6.00 0.05 -7.55
N SER A 45 6.21 0.54 -8.77
CA SER A 45 6.24 -0.29 -9.97
C SER A 45 7.60 -0.92 -10.27
N ALA A 46 8.71 -0.39 -9.72
CA ALA A 46 10.06 -0.89 -10.01
C ALA A 46 10.28 -2.40 -9.82
N PRO A 47 9.67 -3.08 -8.81
CA PRO A 47 9.79 -4.53 -8.67
C PRO A 47 9.24 -5.31 -9.88
N LEU A 48 8.30 -4.73 -10.65
CA LEU A 48 7.72 -5.34 -11.85
C LEU A 48 8.68 -5.30 -13.06
N GLY A 49 9.90 -4.78 -12.90
CA GLY A 49 10.84 -4.57 -13.99
C GLY A 49 10.45 -3.34 -14.80
N THR A 50 10.29 -3.48 -16.12
CA THR A 50 9.87 -2.38 -17.01
C THR A 50 8.42 -2.61 -17.44
N PRO A 51 7.43 -2.41 -16.54
CA PRO A 51 6.04 -2.66 -16.85
C PRO A 51 5.51 -1.65 -17.87
N THR A 52 4.54 -2.07 -18.67
CA THR A 52 3.75 -1.12 -19.47
C THR A 52 2.84 -0.29 -18.55
N LYS A 53 2.42 0.88 -19.00
CA LYS A 53 1.45 1.72 -18.27
C LYS A 53 0.14 0.99 -17.99
N GLU A 54 -0.29 0.10 -18.89
CA GLU A 54 -1.48 -0.73 -18.72
C GLU A 54 -1.32 -1.74 -17.57
N LEU A 55 -0.14 -2.37 -17.45
CA LEU A 55 0.15 -3.29 -16.34
C LEU A 55 0.18 -2.54 -15.01
N VAL A 56 0.73 -1.33 -14.98
CA VAL A 56 0.69 -0.49 -13.77
C VAL A 56 -0.74 -0.10 -13.45
N ALA A 57 -1.52 0.37 -14.41
CA ALA A 57 -2.91 0.76 -14.17
C ALA A 57 -3.75 -0.41 -13.62
N ALA A 58 -3.54 -1.62 -14.16
CA ALA A 58 -4.21 -2.83 -13.68
C ALA A 58 -3.83 -3.20 -12.23
N THR A 59 -2.55 -3.07 -11.86
CA THR A 59 -2.07 -3.41 -10.51
C THR A 59 -2.25 -2.27 -9.50
N PHE A 60 -2.52 -1.05 -9.98
CA PHE A 60 -2.76 0.16 -9.19
C PHE A 60 -4.23 0.56 -9.28
N HIS A 61 -5.12 -0.45 -9.24
CA HIS A 61 -6.55 -0.43 -9.58
C HIS A 61 -7.36 0.83 -9.24
N SER A 62 -7.03 1.60 -8.21
CA SER A 62 -7.80 2.81 -7.84
C SER A 62 -7.43 4.08 -8.61
N PHE A 63 -6.30 4.10 -9.32
CA PHE A 63 -5.83 5.29 -10.03
C PHE A 63 -6.51 5.44 -11.40
N ASN A 64 -6.78 6.67 -11.82
CA ASN A 64 -7.17 6.94 -13.20
C ASN A 64 -6.03 6.49 -14.15
N PRO A 65 -6.30 5.63 -15.15
CA PRO A 65 -5.27 5.18 -16.10
C PRO A 65 -4.52 6.31 -16.81
N LYS A 66 -5.14 7.49 -17.01
CA LYS A 66 -4.49 8.67 -17.59
C LYS A 66 -3.39 9.21 -16.68
N MET A 67 -3.63 9.29 -15.37
CA MET A 67 -2.62 9.69 -14.38
C MET A 67 -1.45 8.70 -14.31
N VAL A 68 -1.75 7.41 -14.40
CA VAL A 68 -0.71 6.37 -14.45
C VAL A 68 0.16 6.58 -15.69
N ALA A 69 -0.46 6.81 -16.85
CA ALA A 69 0.24 7.02 -18.11
C ALA A 69 1.13 8.28 -18.11
N GLU A 70 0.75 9.32 -17.37
CA GLU A 70 1.51 10.56 -17.23
C GLU A 70 2.82 10.38 -16.43
N HIS A 71 2.79 9.52 -15.40
CA HIS A 71 3.89 9.41 -14.43
C HIS A 71 4.72 8.14 -14.55
N ILE A 72 4.34 7.17 -15.38
CA ILE A 72 5.15 5.97 -15.58
C ILE A 72 6.33 6.27 -16.52
N PRO A 73 7.58 6.13 -16.05
CA PRO A 73 8.75 6.40 -16.86
C PRO A 73 8.85 5.37 -17.99
N THR A 74 8.97 5.85 -19.23
CA THR A 74 9.07 4.98 -20.43
C THR A 74 10.41 4.27 -20.54
N VAL A 75 11.47 4.81 -19.94
CA VAL A 75 12.82 4.24 -19.91
C VAL A 75 13.45 4.60 -18.57
N ALA A 76 13.55 3.64 -17.65
CA ALA A 76 14.28 3.85 -16.40
C ALA A 76 15.13 2.63 -16.05
N ASP A 77 16.34 2.89 -15.55
CA ASP A 77 17.18 1.85 -14.94
C ASP A 77 16.53 1.39 -13.63
N GLN A 78 15.82 0.27 -13.71
CA GLN A 78 15.11 -0.32 -12.57
C GLN A 78 16.06 -0.74 -11.45
N ALA A 79 17.27 -1.15 -11.79
CA ALA A 79 18.26 -1.48 -10.78
C ALA A 79 18.71 -0.22 -10.02
N ALA A 80 18.87 0.92 -10.71
CA ALA A 80 19.13 2.20 -10.05
C ALA A 80 17.97 2.66 -9.17
N ILE A 81 16.72 2.54 -9.65
CA ILE A 81 15.52 2.87 -8.85
C ILE A 81 15.46 2.02 -7.57
N LEU A 82 15.66 0.71 -7.68
CA LEU A 82 15.60 -0.19 -6.53
C LEU A 82 16.72 0.08 -5.52
N ARG A 83 17.94 0.42 -5.99
CA ARG A 83 19.03 0.86 -5.12
C ARG A 83 18.69 2.17 -4.39
N ALA A 84 18.25 3.19 -5.12
CA ALA A 84 17.83 4.48 -4.56
C ALA A 84 16.70 4.31 -3.54
N ARG A 85 15.70 3.47 -3.85
CA ARG A 85 14.60 3.12 -2.95
C ARG A 85 15.12 2.55 -1.63
N LEU A 86 16.03 1.58 -1.67
CA LEU A 86 16.56 0.95 -0.46
C LEU A 86 17.45 1.91 0.33
N THR A 87 18.31 2.69 -0.34
CA THR A 87 19.18 3.68 0.30
C THR A 87 18.37 4.78 1.00
N GLY A 88 17.33 5.31 0.35
CA GLY A 88 16.48 6.34 0.95
C GLY A 88 15.74 5.81 2.18
N VAL A 89 15.22 4.58 2.11
CA VAL A 89 14.55 3.92 3.25
C VAL A 89 15.51 3.65 4.40
N ASP A 90 16.74 3.18 4.12
CA ASP A 90 17.78 2.95 5.12
C ASP A 90 18.08 4.23 5.91
N ARG A 91 18.36 5.32 5.19
CA ARG A 91 18.65 6.63 5.78
C ARG A 91 17.47 7.14 6.62
N ALA A 92 16.26 7.04 6.09
CA ALA A 92 15.05 7.49 6.79
C ALA A 92 14.79 6.71 8.08
N LEU A 93 14.88 5.38 8.04
CA LEU A 93 14.66 4.53 9.21
C LEU A 93 15.74 4.74 10.27
N ARG A 94 17.02 4.87 9.89
CA ARG A 94 18.09 5.18 10.85
C ARG A 94 17.83 6.49 11.58
N ARG A 95 17.43 7.54 10.85
CA ARG A 95 17.07 8.84 11.46
C ARG A 95 15.86 8.72 12.39
N ILE A 96 14.79 8.06 11.96
CA ILE A 96 13.52 7.99 12.70
C ILE A 96 13.67 7.11 13.96
N LEU A 97 14.32 5.95 13.82
CA LEU A 97 14.43 4.97 14.90
C LEU A 97 15.49 5.35 15.93
N GLY A 98 16.57 6.03 15.53
CA GLY A 98 17.72 6.30 16.39
C GLY A 98 18.29 4.99 16.92
N ASP A 99 18.61 4.94 18.21
CA ASP A 99 19.19 3.75 18.87
C ASP A 99 18.35 2.47 18.72
N LEU A 100 17.03 2.60 18.46
CA LEU A 100 16.16 1.44 18.23
C LEU A 100 16.54 0.67 16.97
N VAL A 101 17.24 1.29 16.00
CA VAL A 101 17.61 0.65 14.73
C VAL A 101 18.54 -0.57 14.92
N ASP A 102 19.33 -0.58 15.98
CA ASP A 102 20.29 -1.64 16.29
C ASP A 102 19.80 -2.56 17.43
N SER A 103 18.53 -2.44 17.85
CA SER A 103 18.02 -3.19 19.00
C SER A 103 17.79 -4.67 18.67
N PRO A 104 18.04 -5.58 19.63
CA PRO A 104 17.72 -7.00 19.46
C PRO A 104 16.22 -7.22 19.25
N GLU A 105 15.36 -6.39 19.82
CA GLU A 105 13.91 -6.42 19.61
C GLU A 105 13.53 -6.14 18.14
N LEU A 106 14.22 -5.21 17.48
CA LEU A 106 13.98 -4.92 16.08
C LEU A 106 14.42 -6.09 15.18
N ALA A 107 15.53 -6.74 15.53
CA ALA A 107 15.98 -7.96 14.84
C ALA A 107 14.95 -9.09 14.98
N GLU A 108 14.41 -9.32 16.18
CA GLU A 108 13.34 -10.29 16.40
C GLU A 108 12.07 -9.95 15.60
N ALA A 109 11.68 -8.67 15.56
CA ALA A 109 10.54 -8.20 14.76
C ALA A 109 10.74 -8.50 13.27
N ALA A 110 11.94 -8.23 12.77
CA ALA A 110 12.32 -8.44 11.38
C ALA A 110 12.25 -9.92 11.00
N ASP A 111 12.75 -10.82 11.85
CA ASP A 111 12.73 -12.27 11.59
C ASP A 111 11.30 -12.85 11.60
N LEU A 112 10.47 -12.42 12.55
CA LEU A 112 9.06 -12.83 12.61
C LEU A 112 8.29 -12.30 11.38
N ALA A 113 8.45 -11.03 11.03
CA ALA A 113 7.81 -10.45 9.85
C ALA A 113 8.28 -11.12 8.55
N LYS A 114 9.59 -11.42 8.45
CA LYS A 114 10.17 -12.17 7.33
C LYS A 114 9.57 -13.55 7.20
N THR A 115 9.35 -14.26 8.29
CA THR A 115 8.69 -15.57 8.30
C THR A 115 7.28 -15.48 7.71
N VAL A 116 6.50 -14.46 8.09
CA VAL A 116 5.17 -14.22 7.51
C VAL A 116 5.26 -13.88 6.02
N ALA A 117 6.18 -13.00 5.62
CA ALA A 117 6.35 -12.60 4.24
C ALA A 117 6.76 -13.78 3.32
N LEU A 118 7.63 -14.67 3.80
CA LEU A 118 8.05 -15.88 3.07
C LEU A 118 6.92 -16.92 2.96
N ALA A 119 5.96 -16.92 3.89
CA ALA A 119 4.77 -17.77 3.84
C ALA A 119 3.65 -17.21 2.93
N ALA A 120 3.83 -16.01 2.37
CA ALA A 120 2.83 -15.37 1.53
C ALA A 120 2.76 -16.02 0.14
N ASN A 121 1.66 -16.71 -0.16
CA ASN A 121 1.42 -17.25 -1.50
C ASN A 121 1.19 -16.12 -2.50
N THR A 122 2.04 -16.04 -3.52
CA THR A 122 2.04 -14.97 -4.52
C THR A 122 1.27 -15.32 -5.80
N ALA A 123 0.65 -16.51 -5.88
CA ALA A 123 -0.17 -16.90 -7.04
C ALA A 123 -1.33 -15.91 -7.25
N GLY A 124 -1.40 -15.32 -8.45
CA GLY A 124 -2.38 -14.28 -8.79
C GLY A 124 -2.14 -12.94 -8.10
N ARG A 125 -0.96 -12.71 -7.53
CA ARG A 125 -0.60 -11.51 -6.77
C ARG A 125 0.67 -10.87 -7.32
N PRO A 126 0.56 -10.09 -8.42
CA PRO A 126 1.72 -9.61 -9.16
C PRO A 126 2.63 -8.69 -8.34
N LEU A 127 2.09 -7.78 -7.52
CA LEU A 127 2.91 -6.86 -6.73
C LEU A 127 3.59 -7.59 -5.57
N ALA A 128 2.89 -8.53 -4.93
CA ALA A 128 3.48 -9.39 -3.91
C ALA A 128 4.59 -10.26 -4.51
N ALA A 129 4.35 -10.91 -5.64
CA ALA A 129 5.31 -11.74 -6.36
C ALA A 129 6.58 -10.96 -6.71
N ALA A 130 6.40 -9.78 -7.28
CA ALA A 130 7.49 -8.92 -7.72
C ALA A 130 8.36 -8.44 -6.56
N ASN A 131 7.76 -8.02 -5.43
CA ASN A 131 8.53 -7.63 -4.26
C ASN A 131 9.21 -8.84 -3.58
N ALA A 132 8.52 -9.97 -3.46
CA ALA A 132 9.07 -11.18 -2.83
C ALA A 132 10.25 -11.79 -3.61
N ALA A 133 10.34 -11.54 -4.92
CA ALA A 133 11.44 -11.98 -5.77
C ALA A 133 12.71 -11.13 -5.64
N LEU A 134 12.65 -9.97 -4.98
CA LEU A 134 13.83 -9.13 -4.78
C LEU A 134 14.78 -9.77 -3.75
N PRO A 135 16.10 -9.48 -3.85
CA PRO A 135 17.05 -9.91 -2.82
C PRO A 135 16.68 -9.33 -1.45
N TRP A 136 16.70 -10.18 -0.42
CA TRP A 136 16.49 -9.73 0.96
C TRP A 136 17.65 -8.83 1.42
N PRO A 137 17.37 -7.66 2.02
CA PRO A 137 18.40 -6.86 2.68
C PRO A 137 18.96 -7.59 3.91
N ARG A 138 20.09 -7.09 4.43
CA ARG A 138 20.77 -7.68 5.59
C ARG A 138 20.42 -7.00 6.91
N GLU A 139 20.31 -5.68 6.91
CA GLU A 139 20.04 -4.90 8.12
C GLU A 139 18.62 -5.15 8.66
N PRO A 140 18.44 -5.36 9.98
CA PRO A 140 17.14 -5.67 10.58
C PRO A 140 15.99 -4.74 10.21
N HIS A 141 16.19 -3.41 10.27
CA HIS A 141 15.14 -2.43 9.91
C HIS A 141 14.74 -2.52 8.44
N LEU A 142 15.69 -2.84 7.55
CA LEU A 142 15.41 -3.05 6.13
C LEU A 142 14.72 -4.39 5.88
N VAL A 143 15.07 -5.44 6.63
CA VAL A 143 14.36 -6.73 6.58
C VAL A 143 12.91 -6.55 7.01
N LEU A 144 12.67 -5.83 8.11
CA LEU A 144 11.32 -5.51 8.58
C LEU A 144 10.54 -4.70 7.53
N TRP A 145 11.14 -3.66 6.95
CA TRP A 145 10.51 -2.86 5.90
C TRP A 145 10.18 -3.67 4.63
N HIS A 146 11.10 -4.55 4.21
CA HIS A 146 10.89 -5.41 3.06
C HIS A 146 9.77 -6.42 3.31
N ALA A 147 9.75 -7.05 4.48
CA ALA A 147 8.67 -7.94 4.90
C ALA A 147 7.32 -7.21 4.94
N ALA A 148 7.26 -6.02 5.54
CA ALA A 148 6.06 -5.18 5.57
C ALA A 148 5.57 -4.86 4.14
N THR A 149 6.48 -4.58 3.22
CA THR A 149 6.17 -4.35 1.80
C THR A 149 5.53 -5.56 1.15
N VAL A 150 6.11 -6.76 1.29
CA VAL A 150 5.56 -8.00 0.71
C VAL A 150 4.18 -8.31 1.30
N ILE A 151 4.02 -8.21 2.62
CA ILE A 151 2.74 -8.48 3.31
C ILE A 151 1.66 -7.49 2.85
N ARG A 152 2.02 -6.20 2.74
CA ARG A 152 1.13 -5.13 2.27
C ARG A 152 0.70 -5.33 0.83
N GLU A 153 1.63 -5.69 -0.07
CA GLU A 153 1.27 -5.91 -1.48
C GLU A 153 0.49 -7.22 -1.65
N HIS A 154 0.80 -8.26 -0.85
CA HIS A 154 -0.01 -9.47 -0.78
C HIS A 154 -1.46 -9.16 -0.39
N ARG A 155 -1.69 -8.39 0.68
CA ARG A 155 -3.04 -7.95 1.06
C ARG A 155 -3.69 -7.10 -0.05
N GLY A 156 -2.93 -6.17 -0.64
CA GLY A 156 -3.39 -5.29 -1.71
C GLY A 156 -3.87 -6.02 -2.96
N ASP A 157 -3.09 -6.99 -3.45
CA ASP A 157 -3.47 -7.83 -4.59
C ASP A 157 -4.75 -8.64 -4.28
N GLY A 158 -4.90 -9.11 -3.03
CA GLY A 158 -6.11 -9.78 -2.56
C GLY A 158 -7.34 -8.85 -2.49
N HIS A 159 -7.12 -7.59 -2.14
CA HIS A 159 -8.17 -6.57 -2.14
C HIS A 159 -8.64 -6.27 -3.57
N ILE A 160 -7.73 -6.20 -4.55
CA ILE A 160 -8.10 -6.05 -5.97
C ILE A 160 -8.96 -7.25 -6.41
N ALA A 161 -8.55 -8.48 -6.07
CA ALA A 161 -9.37 -9.66 -6.36
C ALA A 161 -10.78 -9.56 -5.73
N ALA A 162 -10.89 -9.11 -4.48
CA ALA A 162 -12.18 -8.90 -3.81
C ALA A 162 -13.05 -7.86 -4.54
N LEU A 163 -12.48 -6.72 -4.95
CA LEU A 163 -13.18 -5.69 -5.73
C LEU A 163 -13.68 -6.23 -7.07
N LEU A 164 -12.86 -7.01 -7.77
CA LEU A 164 -13.25 -7.65 -9.03
C LEU A 164 -14.39 -8.66 -8.83
N THR A 165 -14.38 -9.43 -7.74
CA THR A 165 -15.48 -10.36 -7.44
C THR A 165 -16.80 -9.64 -7.11
N ALA A 166 -16.73 -8.41 -6.61
CA ALA A 166 -17.88 -7.54 -6.39
C ALA A 166 -18.31 -6.77 -7.67
N GLY A 167 -17.56 -6.93 -8.78
CA GLY A 167 -17.80 -6.21 -10.02
C GLY A 167 -17.64 -4.70 -9.87
N LEU A 168 -16.65 -4.25 -9.08
CA LEU A 168 -16.33 -2.84 -8.91
C LEU A 168 -15.14 -2.45 -9.79
N ASP A 169 -15.41 -1.54 -10.74
CA ASP A 169 -14.35 -0.91 -11.53
C ASP A 169 -13.46 0.03 -10.66
N PRO A 170 -12.33 0.53 -11.20
CA PRO A 170 -11.45 1.47 -10.51
C PRO A 170 -12.13 2.65 -9.80
N CYS A 171 -13.05 3.34 -10.48
CA CYS A 171 -13.72 4.52 -9.95
C CYS A 171 -14.86 4.11 -9.01
N GLU A 172 -15.60 3.06 -9.35
CA GLU A 172 -16.67 2.50 -8.49
C GLU A 172 -16.12 2.04 -7.15
N ALA A 173 -14.90 1.49 -7.11
CA ALA A 173 -14.23 1.13 -5.88
C ALA A 173 -14.01 2.33 -4.94
N LEU A 174 -13.81 3.53 -5.48
CA LEU A 174 -13.66 4.77 -4.72
C LEU A 174 -15.01 5.37 -4.33
N VAL A 175 -15.93 5.50 -5.28
CA VAL A 175 -17.28 6.06 -5.05
C VAL A 175 -18.03 5.23 -4.01
N SER A 176 -18.01 3.90 -4.13
CA SER A 176 -18.65 3.01 -3.15
C SER A 176 -18.03 3.12 -1.76
N PHE A 177 -16.73 3.39 -1.66
CA PHE A 177 -16.04 3.55 -0.39
C PHE A 177 -16.35 4.91 0.27
N ALA A 178 -16.46 5.97 -0.54
CA ALA A 178 -16.95 7.27 -0.07
C ALA A 178 -18.41 7.20 0.39
N ALA A 179 -19.27 6.50 -0.36
CA ALA A 179 -20.69 6.39 -0.10
C ALA A 179 -21.03 5.70 1.25
N ILE A 180 -20.20 4.75 1.70
CA ILE A 180 -20.35 4.14 3.03
C ILE A 180 -19.78 5.02 4.17
N GLY A 181 -19.23 6.19 3.85
CA GLY A 181 -18.65 7.11 4.82
C GLY A 181 -17.25 6.72 5.32
N ALA A 182 -16.54 5.83 4.60
CA ALA A 182 -15.23 5.37 5.05
C ALA A 182 -14.12 6.42 4.85
N ALA A 183 -14.26 7.30 3.86
CA ALA A 183 -13.45 8.51 3.72
C ALA A 183 -14.21 9.59 2.93
N PRO A 184 -13.95 10.89 3.18
CA PRO A 184 -14.49 11.98 2.36
C PRO A 184 -14.02 11.90 0.90
N VAL A 185 -14.83 12.40 -0.03
CA VAL A 185 -14.56 12.38 -1.49
C VAL A 185 -13.23 13.06 -1.81
N GLU A 186 -12.90 14.14 -1.11
CA GLU A 186 -11.71 14.95 -1.34
C GLU A 186 -10.40 14.16 -1.11
N VAL A 187 -10.44 13.10 -0.29
CA VAL A 187 -9.28 12.21 -0.10
C VAL A 187 -8.92 11.47 -1.40
N PHE A 188 -9.91 11.24 -2.27
CA PHE A 188 -9.74 10.55 -3.55
C PHE A 188 -9.35 11.47 -4.71
N ALA A 189 -9.30 12.80 -4.53
CA ALA A 189 -8.79 13.73 -5.56
C ALA A 189 -7.37 13.34 -6.02
N SER A 190 -6.59 12.75 -5.11
CA SER A 190 -5.27 12.18 -5.38
C SER A 190 -5.25 11.00 -6.39
N ARG A 191 -6.41 10.52 -6.84
CA ARG A 191 -6.57 9.45 -7.85
C ARG A 191 -6.89 9.98 -9.24
N GLN A 192 -7.06 11.30 -9.40
CA GLN A 192 -7.22 12.01 -10.67
C GLN A 192 -8.40 11.53 -11.52
N TRP A 193 -9.50 11.14 -10.89
CA TRP A 193 -10.80 11.03 -11.55
C TRP A 193 -11.44 12.41 -11.60
N SER A 194 -11.96 12.82 -12.75
CA SER A 194 -12.65 14.11 -12.87
C SER A 194 -14.00 14.09 -12.15
N ASP A 195 -14.54 15.27 -11.83
CA ASP A 195 -15.88 15.38 -11.24
C ASP A 195 -16.97 14.77 -12.15
N GLU A 196 -16.79 14.86 -13.47
CA GLU A 196 -17.67 14.23 -14.46
C GLU A 196 -17.56 12.70 -14.42
N GLU A 197 -16.33 12.16 -14.39
CA GLU A 197 -16.10 10.70 -14.28
C GLU A 197 -16.66 10.15 -12.94
N TRP A 198 -16.52 10.92 -11.86
CA TRP A 198 -17.07 10.60 -10.54
C TRP A 198 -18.61 10.60 -10.56
N ALA A 199 -19.24 11.67 -11.07
CA ALA A 199 -20.69 11.79 -11.16
C ALA A 199 -21.31 10.70 -12.05
N ALA A 200 -20.70 10.41 -13.20
CA ALA A 200 -21.12 9.32 -14.08
C ALA A 200 -21.02 7.96 -13.38
N THR A 201 -19.97 7.75 -12.57
CA THR A 201 -19.79 6.52 -11.79
C THR A 201 -20.82 6.40 -10.67
N GLN A 202 -21.13 7.50 -9.97
CA GLN A 202 -22.20 7.54 -8.99
C GLN A 202 -23.55 7.18 -9.62
N ALA A 203 -23.87 7.73 -10.80
CA ALA A 203 -25.10 7.39 -11.51
C ALA A 203 -25.21 5.89 -11.83
N ARG A 204 -24.13 5.27 -12.33
CA ARG A 204 -24.09 3.80 -12.55
C ARG A 204 -24.32 3.01 -11.26
N LEU A 205 -23.73 3.44 -10.14
CA LEU A 205 -23.93 2.77 -8.85
C LEU A 205 -25.34 2.99 -8.27
N VAL A 206 -26.01 4.10 -8.60
CA VAL A 206 -27.44 4.30 -8.31
C VAL A 206 -28.29 3.32 -9.09
N GLU A 207 -28.07 3.17 -10.40
CA GLU A 207 -28.77 2.19 -11.24
C GLU A 207 -28.57 0.75 -10.76
N ARG A 208 -27.38 0.44 -10.23
CA ARG A 208 -27.05 -0.88 -9.63
C ARG A 208 -27.61 -1.08 -8.22
N GLY A 209 -28.24 -0.06 -7.63
CA GLY A 209 -28.78 -0.11 -6.27
C GLY A 209 -27.72 -0.14 -5.17
N TRP A 210 -26.48 0.27 -5.44
CA TRP A 210 -25.40 0.37 -4.44
C TRP A 210 -25.40 1.72 -3.73
N VAL A 211 -25.82 2.78 -4.41
CA VAL A 211 -25.79 4.16 -3.93
C VAL A 211 -27.18 4.78 -4.08
N ASN A 212 -27.58 5.62 -3.13
CA ASN A 212 -28.81 6.40 -3.18
C ASN A 212 -28.62 7.66 -4.04
N ALA A 213 -29.69 8.29 -4.48
CA ALA A 213 -29.62 9.53 -5.27
C ALA A 213 -28.86 10.67 -4.55
N ASP A 214 -28.80 10.65 -3.22
CA ASP A 214 -28.06 11.61 -2.39
C ASP A 214 -26.56 11.30 -2.24
N GLY A 215 -26.06 10.22 -2.86
CA GLY A 215 -24.67 9.79 -2.82
C GLY A 215 -24.29 8.89 -1.63
N THR A 216 -25.23 8.61 -0.72
CA THR A 216 -25.00 7.67 0.39
C THR A 216 -25.17 6.21 -0.04
N ALA A 217 -24.51 5.27 0.63
CA ALA A 217 -24.68 3.86 0.31
C ALA A 217 -26.06 3.32 0.73
N THR A 218 -26.67 2.52 -0.15
CA THR A 218 -27.86 1.71 0.18
C THR A 218 -27.49 0.58 1.15
N PRO A 219 -28.47 -0.15 1.73
CA PRO A 219 -28.18 -1.38 2.48
C PRO A 219 -27.41 -2.41 1.66
N GLN A 220 -27.71 -2.54 0.36
CA GLN A 220 -27.01 -3.43 -0.55
C GLN A 220 -25.57 -2.99 -0.77
N GLY A 221 -25.32 -1.69 -0.99
CA GLY A 221 -23.97 -1.15 -1.16
C GLY A 221 -23.11 -1.33 0.09
N LYS A 222 -23.68 -1.11 1.27
CA LYS A 222 -23.02 -1.40 2.56
C LYS A 222 -22.64 -2.87 2.68
N ALA A 223 -23.60 -3.78 2.48
CA ALA A 223 -23.35 -5.22 2.54
C ALA A 223 -22.30 -5.68 1.51
N GLY A 224 -22.32 -5.11 0.30
CA GLY A 224 -21.32 -5.40 -0.73
C GLY A 224 -19.92 -4.92 -0.35
N ARG A 225 -19.79 -3.75 0.27
CA ARG A 225 -18.50 -3.27 0.81
C ARG A 225 -18.01 -4.11 1.98
N ASP A 226 -18.89 -4.49 2.91
CA ASP A 226 -18.54 -5.36 4.03
C ASP A 226 -18.03 -6.71 3.52
N GLU A 227 -18.66 -7.25 2.48
CA GLU A 227 -18.21 -8.48 1.82
C GLU A 227 -16.82 -8.32 1.17
N VAL A 228 -16.54 -7.20 0.48
CA VAL A 228 -15.20 -6.91 -0.07
C VAL A 228 -14.14 -6.94 1.02
N GLU A 229 -14.38 -6.30 2.17
CA GLU A 229 -13.43 -6.30 3.29
C GLU A 229 -13.28 -7.71 3.89
N ARG A 230 -14.37 -8.46 4.05
CA ARG A 230 -14.35 -9.83 4.57
C ARG A 230 -13.55 -10.77 3.65
N VAL A 231 -13.75 -10.67 2.34
CA VAL A 231 -12.98 -11.44 1.35
C VAL A 231 -11.51 -11.04 1.40
N THR A 232 -11.21 -9.74 1.50
CA THR A 232 -9.84 -9.23 1.61
C THR A 232 -9.12 -9.82 2.83
N ASP A 233 -9.76 -9.77 4.00
CA ASP A 233 -9.18 -10.28 5.25
C ASP A 233 -8.99 -11.80 5.19
N ARG A 234 -9.96 -12.55 4.64
CA ARG A 234 -9.83 -14.00 4.41
C ARG A 234 -8.66 -14.32 3.48
N LEU A 235 -8.49 -13.57 2.38
CA LEU A 235 -7.39 -13.76 1.42
C LEU A 235 -6.03 -13.37 1.99
N ALA A 236 -5.99 -12.56 3.05
CA ALA A 236 -4.76 -12.11 3.70
C ALA A 236 -4.35 -12.96 4.92
N ALA A 237 -5.20 -13.88 5.39
CA ALA A 237 -5.01 -14.57 6.67
C ALA A 237 -3.94 -15.66 6.65
N ALA A 238 -3.81 -16.42 5.55
CA ALA A 238 -2.97 -17.62 5.49
C ALA A 238 -1.49 -17.44 5.91
N PRO A 239 -0.77 -16.37 5.51
CA PRO A 239 0.65 -16.21 5.83
C PRO A 239 0.91 -16.08 7.33
N TRP A 240 -0.06 -15.54 8.08
CA TRP A 240 0.04 -15.33 9.52
C TRP A 240 0.06 -16.65 10.32
N GLN A 241 -0.43 -17.75 9.74
CA GLN A 241 -0.37 -19.07 10.37
C GLN A 241 1.07 -19.57 10.56
N ALA A 242 2.03 -19.05 9.79
CA ALA A 242 3.44 -19.42 9.90
C ALA A 242 4.07 -19.03 11.25
N ILE A 243 3.53 -18.00 11.92
CA ILE A 243 3.99 -17.57 13.24
C ILE A 243 2.98 -17.84 14.35
N GLY A 244 1.72 -18.15 14.00
CA GLY A 244 0.67 -18.56 14.94
C GLY A 244 0.58 -17.61 16.16
N PRO A 245 0.70 -18.12 17.41
CA PRO A 245 0.65 -17.29 18.61
C PRO A 245 1.71 -16.18 18.68
N ALA A 246 2.86 -16.33 17.99
CA ALA A 246 3.91 -15.31 17.97
C ALA A 246 3.50 -14.03 17.23
N MET A 247 2.32 -14.00 16.59
CA MET A 247 1.73 -12.76 16.07
C MET A 247 1.56 -11.69 17.16
N GLY A 248 1.17 -12.08 18.37
CA GLY A 248 1.08 -11.16 19.50
C GLY A 248 2.44 -10.57 19.90
N ARG A 249 3.49 -11.38 19.83
CA ARG A 249 4.88 -10.92 20.06
C ARG A 249 5.33 -9.95 18.97
N LEU A 250 5.09 -10.27 17.70
CA LEU A 250 5.39 -9.36 16.59
C LEU A 250 4.66 -8.02 16.73
N ALA A 251 3.38 -8.02 17.15
CA ALA A 251 2.64 -6.79 17.41
C ALA A 251 3.31 -5.92 18.47
N GLN A 252 3.74 -6.52 19.59
CA GLN A 252 4.44 -5.83 20.67
C GLN A 252 5.77 -5.21 20.20
N LEU A 253 6.51 -5.93 19.36
CA LEU A 253 7.81 -5.51 18.85
C LEU A 253 7.71 -4.40 17.79
N VAL A 254 6.69 -4.45 16.93
CA VAL A 254 6.48 -3.45 15.87
C VAL A 254 5.86 -2.16 16.42
N MET A 255 5.12 -2.23 17.53
CA MET A 255 4.43 -1.06 18.10
C MET A 255 5.38 0.14 18.36
N PRO A 256 6.54 0.00 19.03
CA PRO A 256 7.47 1.13 19.23
C PRO A 256 8.03 1.71 17.92
N VAL A 257 8.26 0.85 16.91
CA VAL A 257 8.72 1.27 15.57
C VAL A 257 7.66 2.11 14.89
N MET A 258 6.42 1.62 14.88
CA MET A 258 5.26 2.31 14.33
C MET A 258 5.05 3.67 15.01
N MET A 259 5.12 3.72 16.34
CA MET A 259 4.96 4.96 17.12
C MET A 259 6.01 6.00 16.73
N LYS A 260 7.31 5.63 16.64
CA LYS A 260 8.36 6.56 16.20
C LYS A 260 8.12 7.10 14.78
N ILE A 261 7.62 6.26 13.87
CA ILE A 261 7.26 6.69 12.50
C ILE A 261 6.10 7.69 12.54
N VAL A 262 5.07 7.44 13.33
CA VAL A 262 3.93 8.36 13.47
C VAL A 262 4.37 9.68 14.11
N GLU A 263 5.15 9.62 15.20
CA GLU A 263 5.69 10.78 15.92
C GLU A 263 6.63 11.63 15.06
N SER A 264 7.28 11.04 14.04
CA SER A 264 8.11 11.78 13.10
C SER A 264 7.32 12.81 12.26
N GLY A 265 5.98 12.72 12.23
CA GLY A 265 5.12 13.60 11.44
C GLY A 265 5.20 13.38 9.93
N LEU A 266 5.89 12.32 9.49
CA LEU A 266 6.16 12.06 8.08
C LEU A 266 4.89 11.67 7.30
N LEU A 267 4.01 10.90 7.93
CA LEU A 267 2.82 10.37 7.28
C LEU A 267 1.66 11.38 7.34
N PRO A 268 0.93 11.57 6.23
CA PRO A 268 -0.18 12.51 6.19
C PRO A 268 -1.31 12.12 7.14
N SER A 269 -1.89 13.12 7.82
CA SER A 269 -3.00 12.95 8.75
C SER A 269 -4.31 12.49 8.10
N LYS A 270 -4.47 12.75 6.80
CA LYS A 270 -5.56 12.25 5.96
C LYS A 270 -4.94 11.57 4.74
N SER A 271 -5.20 10.28 4.57
CA SER A 271 -4.76 9.56 3.38
C SER A 271 -5.61 8.34 3.09
N THR A 272 -5.44 7.80 1.89
CA THR A 272 -6.02 6.54 1.45
C THR A 272 -5.33 5.30 2.07
N LEU A 273 -4.35 5.47 2.96
CA LEU A 273 -3.61 4.35 3.53
C LEU A 273 -4.45 3.52 4.52
N GLY A 274 -5.65 3.99 4.89
CA GLY A 274 -6.56 3.27 5.79
C GLY A 274 -6.00 3.04 7.21
N ILE A 275 -4.98 3.82 7.59
CA ILE A 275 -4.43 3.84 8.94
C ILE A 275 -5.50 4.47 9.84
N ALA A 276 -6.10 3.64 10.70
CA ALA A 276 -6.98 4.14 11.76
C ALA A 276 -6.14 4.86 12.82
N ARG A 277 -6.67 5.96 13.34
CA ARG A 277 -6.17 6.55 14.59
C ARG A 277 -6.77 5.83 15.78
#